data_AF-A0A7W0NQU5-F1
#
_entry.id   AF-A0A7W0NQU5-F1
#
_cell.length_a   1.000
_cell.length_b   1.000
_cell.length_c   1.000
_cell.angle_alpha   90.00
_cell.angle_beta   90.00
_cell.angle_gamma   90.00
#
_symmetry.space_group_name_H-M   'P 1'
#
loop_
_entity.id
_entity.type
_entity.pdbx_description
1 polymer ?
#
loop_
_entity_poly.entity_id
_entity_poly.type
_entity_poly.pdbx_seq_one_letter_code
_entity_poly.pdbx_strand_id
1 'polypeptide(L)'
;MPPKTTNLYRQSPSRLEETAAIDKQLGKVEDDIRRLKIEFDIFFNGAVKRPPLEARARLESQIKRLLDNRHLSYAQRYKLNALVGRFTSYRELWRRTLRSKGDDLI
;
A
#
# COMPACT_ATOMS: atom_id res chain seq x y z
N MET A 1 39.39 32.49 19.28
CA MET A 1 38.61 31.30 18.88
C MET A 1 37.54 31.73 17.89
N PRO A 2 37.44 31.16 16.68
CA PRO A 2 36.29 31.38 15.83
C PRO A 2 35.09 30.52 16.30
N PRO A 3 33.84 31.03 16.23
CA PRO A 3 32.65 30.27 16.59
C PRO A 3 32.38 29.14 15.59
N LYS A 4 31.97 27.97 16.09
CA LYS A 4 31.53 26.84 15.27
C LYS A 4 30.19 27.19 14.62
N THR A 5 30.20 27.54 13.33
CA THR A 5 28.99 27.63 12.52
C THR A 5 28.47 26.22 12.25
N THR A 6 27.54 25.77 13.09
CA THR A 6 26.72 24.59 12.82
C THR A 6 25.86 24.89 11.61
N ASN A 7 26.26 24.38 10.44
CA ASN A 7 25.45 24.47 9.23
C ASN A 7 24.19 23.60 9.41
N LEU A 8 23.08 24.25 9.75
CA LEU A 8 21.76 23.66 9.94
C LEU A 8 20.94 23.65 8.64
N TYR A 9 21.56 23.48 7.47
CA TYR A 9 20.81 23.15 6.25
C TYR A 9 20.28 21.72 6.38
N ARG A 10 19.10 21.60 6.99
CA ARG A 10 18.20 20.48 6.70
C ARG A 10 17.87 20.59 5.22
N GLN A 11 18.62 19.85 4.39
CA GLN A 11 18.41 19.82 2.96
C GLN A 11 17.01 19.27 2.72
N SER A 12 16.11 20.12 2.22
CA SER A 12 14.83 19.67 1.68
C SER A 12 15.14 18.71 0.53
N PRO A 13 14.51 17.52 0.48
CA PRO A 13 14.75 16.59 -0.59
C PRO A 13 14.50 17.27 -1.94
N SER A 14 15.36 16.99 -2.91
CA SER A 14 15.14 17.45 -4.27
C SER A 14 13.86 16.82 -4.82
N ARG A 15 13.20 17.51 -5.76
CA ARG A 15 11.99 16.99 -6.43
C ARG A 15 12.21 15.60 -7.05
N LEU A 16 13.43 15.32 -7.52
CA LEU A 16 13.79 14.01 -8.08
C LEU A 16 13.78 12.92 -7.01
N GLU A 17 14.35 13.20 -5.83
CA GLU A 17 14.31 12.27 -4.69
C GLU A 17 12.88 12.02 -4.20
N GLU A 18 12.04 13.06 -4.16
CA GLU A 18 10.62 12.91 -3.83
C GLU A 18 9.90 12.00 -4.83
N THR A 19 10.12 12.20 -6.13
CA THR A 19 9.51 11.35 -7.17
C THR A 19 9.96 9.89 -7.05
N ALA A 20 11.26 9.65 -6.86
CA ALA A 20 11.80 8.30 -6.68
C ALA A 20 11.27 7.63 -5.41
N ALA A 21 11.09 8.38 -4.32
CA ALA A 21 10.50 7.88 -3.08
C ALA A 21 9.05 7.44 -3.29
N ILE A 22 8.25 8.23 -4.01
CA ILE A 22 6.87 7.89 -4.36
C ILE A 22 6.82 6.64 -5.25
N ASP A 23 7.69 6.54 -6.26
CA ASP A 23 7.73 5.37 -7.14
C ASP A 23 8.08 4.09 -6.36
N LYS A 24 9.01 4.18 -5.41
CA LYS A 24 9.34 3.09 -4.49
C LYS A 24 8.14 2.71 -3.60
N GLN A 25 7.39 3.70 -3.11
CA GLN A 25 6.17 3.44 -2.32
C GLN A 25 5.09 2.75 -3.17
N LEU A 26 4.90 3.18 -4.43
CA LEU A 26 3.97 2.54 -5.36
C LEU A 26 4.38 1.10 -5.68
N GLY A 27 5.67 0.86 -5.89
CA GLY A 27 6.20 -0.50 -6.06
C GLY A 27 5.92 -1.38 -4.84
N LYS A 28 6.15 -0.86 -3.63
CA LYS A 28 5.84 -1.58 -2.40
C LYS A 28 4.36 -1.91 -2.26
N VAL A 29 3.46 -0.98 -2.56
CA VAL A 29 2.01 -1.22 -2.55
C VAL A 29 1.61 -2.31 -3.55
N GLU A 30 2.21 -2.32 -4.73
CA GLU A 30 1.99 -3.36 -5.73
C GLU A 30 2.43 -4.75 -5.23
N ASP A 31 3.59 -4.84 -4.58
CA ASP A 31 4.09 -6.07 -3.98
C ASP A 31 3.20 -6.54 -2.82
N ASP A 32 2.80 -5.62 -1.94
CA ASP A 32 1.92 -5.89 -0.81
C ASP A 32 0.54 -6.37 -1.28
N ILE A 33 -0.01 -5.83 -2.38
CA ILE A 33 -1.25 -6.34 -3.01
C ILE A 33 -1.08 -7.79 -3.46
N ARG A 34 0.02 -8.10 -4.15
CA ARG A 34 0.29 -9.48 -4.64
C ARG A 34 0.45 -10.45 -3.49
N ARG A 35 1.19 -10.06 -2.45
CA ARG A 35 1.38 -10.85 -1.24
C ARG A 35 0.06 -11.09 -0.52
N LEU A 36 -0.76 -10.06 -0.33
CA LEU A 36 -2.04 -10.19 0.35
C LEU A 36 -2.98 -11.16 -0.37
N LYS A 37 -3.00 -11.13 -1.71
CA LYS A 37 -3.72 -12.13 -2.51
C LYS A 37 -3.27 -13.55 -2.18
N ILE A 38 -1.97 -13.81 -2.17
CA ILE A 38 -1.42 -15.13 -1.86
C ILE A 38 -1.81 -15.55 -0.44
N GLU A 39 -1.70 -14.65 0.54
CA GLU A 39 -2.08 -14.95 1.93
C GLU A 39 -3.59 -15.31 2.06
N PHE A 40 -4.47 -14.61 1.33
CA PHE A 40 -5.88 -14.98 1.25
C PHE A 40 -6.12 -16.30 0.53
N ASP A 41 -5.39 -16.59 -0.55
CA ASP A 41 -5.50 -17.88 -1.26
C ASP A 41 -5.08 -19.04 -0.33
N ILE A 42 -4.00 -18.88 0.44
CA ILE A 42 -3.55 -19.85 1.46
C ILE A 42 -4.62 -20.05 2.53
N PHE A 43 -5.24 -18.96 3.01
CA PHE A 43 -6.36 -19.03 3.95
C PHE A 43 -7.57 -19.78 3.37
N PHE A 44 -7.99 -19.46 2.15
CA PHE A 44 -9.15 -20.11 1.52
C PHE A 44 -8.92 -21.58 1.22
N ASN A 45 -7.66 -21.98 0.97
CA ASN A 45 -7.24 -23.37 0.85
C ASN A 45 -7.15 -24.11 2.20
N GLY A 46 -7.38 -23.42 3.32
CA GLY A 46 -7.40 -24.01 4.66
C GLY A 46 -6.02 -24.24 5.30
N ALA A 47 -4.95 -23.77 4.68
CA ALA A 47 -3.59 -23.92 5.21
C ALA A 47 -3.31 -23.00 6.41
N VAL A 48 -4.08 -21.93 6.57
CA VAL A 48 -4.08 -21.08 7.78
C VAL A 48 -5.51 -20.88 8.29
N LYS A 49 -5.68 -20.81 9.60
CA LYS A 49 -7.00 -20.73 10.26
C LYS A 49 -7.57 -19.31 10.34
N ARG A 50 -6.77 -18.28 10.10
CA ARG A 50 -7.16 -16.88 10.27
C ARG A 50 -6.88 -16.09 8.99
N PRO A 51 -7.81 -15.22 8.56
CA PRO A 51 -7.58 -14.38 7.40
C PRO A 51 -6.56 -13.27 7.72
N PRO A 52 -5.80 -12.79 6.71
CA PRO A 52 -4.76 -11.79 6.88
C PRO A 52 -5.32 -10.36 7.03
N LEU A 53 -6.17 -10.12 8.04
CA LEU A 53 -6.86 -8.85 8.26
C LEU A 53 -5.91 -7.69 8.57
N GLU A 54 -4.85 -7.94 9.35
CA GLU A 54 -3.86 -6.90 9.67
C GLU A 54 -3.05 -6.48 8.44
N ALA A 55 -2.70 -7.43 7.56
CA ALA A 55 -2.03 -7.12 6.31
C ALA A 55 -2.94 -6.30 5.39
N ARG A 56 -4.24 -6.64 5.32
CA ARG A 56 -5.26 -5.84 4.63
C ARG A 56 -5.35 -4.42 5.16
N ALA A 57 -5.48 -4.25 6.48
CA ALA A 57 -5.63 -2.94 7.11
C ALA A 57 -4.39 -2.04 6.89
N ARG A 58 -3.19 -2.62 6.98
CA ARG A 58 -1.93 -1.90 6.70
C ARG A 58 -1.88 -1.41 5.25
N LEU A 59 -2.22 -2.29 4.29
CA LEU A 59 -2.25 -1.94 2.88
C LEU A 59 -3.30 -0.85 2.57
N GLU A 60 -4.49 -0.94 3.16
CA GLU A 60 -5.53 0.09 3.04
C GLU A 60 -5.04 1.45 3.56
N SER A 61 -4.31 1.47 4.68
CA SER A 61 -3.70 2.69 5.22
C SER A 61 -2.64 3.27 4.27
N GLN A 62 -1.77 2.43 3.70
CA GLN A 62 -0.75 2.86 2.73
C GLN A 62 -1.38 3.47 1.47
N ILE A 63 -2.40 2.80 0.91
CA ILE A 63 -3.13 3.28 -0.26
C ILE A 63 -3.81 4.61 0.04
N LYS A 64 -4.48 4.75 1.19
CA LYS A 64 -5.14 6.00 1.59
C LYS A 64 -4.14 7.16 1.67
N ARG A 65 -2.99 6.95 2.31
CA ARG A 65 -1.93 7.98 2.41
C ARG A 65 -1.43 8.43 1.03
N LEU A 66 -1.32 7.51 0.07
CA LEU A 66 -0.92 7.85 -1.30
C LEU A 66 -2.05 8.59 -2.05
N LEU A 67 -3.31 8.22 -1.86
CA LEU A 67 -4.45 8.92 -2.46
C LEU A 67 -4.58 10.36 -1.96
N ASP A 68 -4.30 10.58 -0.67
CA ASP A 68 -4.31 11.90 -0.05
C ASP A 68 -3.12 12.78 -0.52
N ASN A 69 -2.12 12.21 -1.20
CA ASN A 69 -0.97 12.94 -1.70
C ASN A 69 -1.32 13.76 -2.97
N ARG A 70 -1.25 15.09 -2.85
CA ARG A 70 -1.52 16.03 -3.95
C ARG A 70 -0.35 16.22 -4.92
N HIS A 71 0.86 15.79 -4.56
CA HIS A 71 2.10 16.02 -5.31
C HIS A 71 2.47 14.88 -6.29
N LEU A 72 1.57 13.91 -6.49
CA LEU A 72 1.78 12.83 -7.44
C LEU A 72 1.85 13.36 -8.88
N SER A 73 2.83 12.87 -9.65
CA SER A 73 2.85 13.07 -11.10
C SER A 73 1.66 12.37 -11.78
N TYR A 74 1.37 12.72 -13.03
CA TYR A 74 0.30 12.07 -13.80
C TYR A 74 0.52 10.56 -13.94
N ALA A 75 1.76 10.14 -14.24
CA ALA A 75 2.12 8.72 -14.33
C ALA A 75 1.96 7.98 -13.00
N GLN A 76 2.37 8.60 -11.89
CA GLN A 76 2.21 8.05 -10.55
C GLN A 76 0.75 7.91 -10.14
N ARG A 77 -0.07 8.93 -10.46
CA ARG A 77 -1.52 8.90 -10.21
C ARG A 77 -2.21 7.81 -11.03
N TYR A 78 -1.84 7.67 -12.30
CA TYR A 78 -2.34 6.59 -13.15
C TYR A 78 -1.99 5.22 -12.56
N LYS A 79 -0.73 5.00 -12.18
CA LYS A 79 -0.29 3.76 -11.52
C LYS A 79 -1.06 3.50 -10.22
N LEU A 80 -1.19 4.50 -9.35
CA LEU A 80 -1.94 4.39 -8.10
C LEU A 80 -3.39 4.00 -8.35
N ASN A 81 -4.08 4.65 -9.30
CA ASN A 81 -5.46 4.33 -9.63
C ASN A 81 -5.62 2.88 -10.13
N ALA A 82 -4.68 2.40 -10.94
CA ALA A 82 -4.67 1.00 -11.40
C ALA A 82 -4.50 0.02 -10.21
N LEU A 83 -3.60 0.33 -9.26
CA LEU A 83 -3.40 -0.47 -8.05
C LEU A 83 -4.65 -0.48 -7.15
N VAL A 84 -5.30 0.67 -6.98
CA VAL A 84 -6.57 0.79 -6.22
C VAL A 84 -7.67 -0.04 -6.85
N GLY A 85 -7.81 0.01 -8.19
CA GLY A 85 -8.77 -0.82 -8.92
C GLY A 85 -8.54 -2.30 -8.66
N ARG A 86 -7.29 -2.77 -8.81
CA ARG A 86 -6.90 -4.17 -8.56
C ARG A 86 -7.20 -4.60 -7.12
N PHE A 87 -6.82 -3.77 -6.14
CA PHE A 87 -7.06 -4.05 -4.73
C PHE A 87 -8.56 -4.12 -4.40
N THR A 88 -9.36 -3.21 -4.97
CA THR A 88 -10.83 -3.20 -4.78
C THR A 88 -11.46 -4.47 -5.34
N SER A 89 -11.06 -4.91 -6.54
CA SER A 89 -11.55 -6.17 -7.12
C SER A 89 -11.23 -7.37 -6.24
N TYR A 90 -10.01 -7.47 -5.71
CA TYR A 90 -9.64 -8.56 -4.80
C TYR A 90 -10.41 -8.51 -3.48
N ARG A 91 -10.61 -7.32 -2.90
CA ARG A 91 -11.40 -7.17 -1.68
C ARG A 91 -12.82 -7.67 -1.87
N GLU A 92 -13.47 -7.34 -2.99
CA GLU A 92 -14.81 -7.84 -3.29
C GLU A 92 -14.85 -9.35 -3.50
N LEU A 93 -13.83 -9.92 -4.16
CA LEU A 93 -13.69 -11.37 -4.31
C LEU A 93 -13.59 -12.06 -2.95
N TRP A 94 -12.68 -11.62 -2.09
CA TRP A 94 -12.51 -12.20 -0.75
C TRP A 94 -13.77 -12.05 0.10
N ARG A 95 -14.44 -10.90 0.04
CA ARG A 95 -15.70 -10.64 0.74
C ARG A 95 -16.79 -11.63 0.31
N ARG A 96 -16.89 -11.95 -0.98
CA ARG A 96 -17.84 -12.94 -1.52
C ARG A 96 -17.47 -14.36 -1.07
N THR A 97 -16.19 -14.72 -1.11
CA THR A 97 -15.71 -16.06 -0.71
C THR A 97 -15.91 -16.30 0.78
N LEU A 98 -15.65 -15.31 1.63
CA LEU A 98 -15.88 -15.37 3.08
C LEU A 98 -17.36 -15.63 3.40
N ARG A 99 -18.27 -14.85 2.79
CA ARG A 99 -19.72 -15.08 2.92
C ARG A 99 -20.13 -16.48 2.49
N SER A 100 -19.58 -16.98 1.38
CA SER A 100 -19.88 -18.33 0.90
C SER A 100 -19.41 -19.44 1.85
N LYS A 101 -18.39 -19.18 2.68
CA LYS A 101 -17.85 -20.14 3.66
C LYS A 101 -18.49 -20.01 5.04
N GLY A 102 -19.42 -19.07 5.24
CA GLY A 102 -20.06 -18.80 6.54
C GLY A 102 -19.16 -18.07 7.54
N ASP A 103 -18.00 -17.57 7.08
CA ASP A 103 -17.03 -16.84 7.88
C ASP A 103 -17.33 -15.34 7.74
N ASP A 104 -18.45 -14.89 8.31
CA ASP A 104 -18.85 -13.48 8.31
C ASP A 104 -17.97 -12.72 9.31
N LEU A 105 -16.76 -12.38 8.86
CA LEU A 105 -15.94 -11.35 9.50
C LEU A 105 -16.46 -9.98 9.04
N ILE A 106 -17.46 -9.52 9.79
CA ILE A 106 -18.08 -8.19 9.73
C ILE A 106 -17.01 -7.10 9.90
#